data_AF-A0A969TNA5-F1
#
_entry.id   AF-A0A969TNA5-F1
#
_cell.length_a   1.000
_cell.length_b   1.000
_cell.length_c   1.000
_cell.angle_alpha   90.00
_cell.angle_beta   90.00
_cell.angle_gamma   90.00
#
_symmetry.space_group_name_H-M   'P 1'
#
loop_
_entity.id
_entity.type
_entity.pdbx_description
1 polymer ?
#
loop_
_entity_poly.entity_id
_entity_poly.type
_entity_poly.pdbx_seq_one_letter_code
_entity_poly.pdbx_strand_id
1 'polypeptide(L)'
;MPLQLPNLDDRTYDDLVAEALSLIPTYAPEWTNHNPSDPGIALIELFAYLTEMLIYRLNQVTDDNFYTFLRLLNGPDWQPSGNLQQDIRGSVLQIRDRYRAVTGEDFEFLSLQEFEQAIARTTCVPERNLEALTEDVRKQRQPGHISLVILPTDERVAANELGPQPTPEQREALWKFLDQRRLITVRHHVVGPFYVPVSAEILVARRPDAVDEVVRQRIVDAIAPFLNPKQWPFGRAVYVSEFYELLEQVEGVDFLADIMLDSQCGAQDLHCVTAEPIWHETGDFVGLRLYDHHLPAARIDPTRIVVAPSANFLGVQLQVRVTATAGAELSVVRRTLATQLRRFFHPLHGIRALNPSGAMRIRVLTNPLRLRLISLGSPPQFVEQNSRDIDLAAILGVGQVTAIAVQSLSTRQSASNSEVFIQAGQVIDLRLRVDVQQFVSSV
;
A
#
# COMPACT_ATOMS: atom_id res chain seq x y z
N MET A 1 -47.73 -0.10 -10.54
CA MET A 1 -48.48 1.00 -9.90
C MET A 1 -48.45 2.18 -10.86
N PRO A 2 -49.55 2.88 -11.13
CA PRO A 2 -49.49 4.12 -11.89
C PRO A 2 -48.57 5.10 -11.15
N LEU A 3 -47.68 5.79 -11.88
CA LEU A 3 -46.96 6.93 -11.32
C LEU A 3 -48.01 7.95 -10.90
N GLN A 4 -48.14 8.21 -9.60
CA GLN A 4 -48.89 9.38 -9.14
C GLN A 4 -48.12 10.61 -9.62
N LEU A 5 -48.76 11.43 -10.44
CA LEU A 5 -48.18 12.69 -10.86
C LEU A 5 -47.92 13.53 -9.60
N PRO A 6 -46.73 14.17 -9.49
CA PRO A 6 -46.47 15.06 -8.36
C PRO A 6 -47.49 16.19 -8.40
N ASN A 7 -48.19 16.39 -7.29
CA ASN A 7 -49.05 17.55 -7.09
C ASN A 7 -48.14 18.77 -6.84
N LEU A 8 -48.04 19.66 -7.82
CA LEU A 8 -47.16 20.83 -7.79
C LEU A 8 -47.76 21.98 -6.98
N ASP A 9 -49.08 22.09 -6.96
CA ASP A 9 -49.85 23.07 -6.17
C ASP A 9 -51.20 22.44 -5.79
N ASP A 10 -51.47 22.36 -4.49
CA ASP A 10 -52.62 21.66 -3.91
C ASP A 10 -53.72 22.59 -3.41
N ARG A 11 -53.61 23.91 -3.66
CA ARG A 11 -54.62 24.89 -3.25
C ARG A 11 -55.95 24.65 -3.96
N THR A 12 -57.01 24.62 -3.17
CA THR A 12 -58.38 24.50 -3.64
C THR A 12 -59.03 25.87 -3.85
N TYR A 13 -60.18 25.90 -4.50
CA TYR A 13 -61.03 27.09 -4.59
C TYR A 13 -61.20 27.80 -3.23
N ASP A 14 -61.51 27.03 -2.18
CA ASP A 14 -61.77 27.58 -0.85
C ASP A 14 -60.51 28.23 -0.24
N ASP A 15 -59.35 27.61 -0.44
CA ASP A 15 -58.07 28.16 0.01
C ASP A 15 -57.76 29.49 -0.69
N LEU A 16 -58.02 29.55 -1.99
CA LEU A 16 -57.78 30.73 -2.83
C LEU A 16 -58.75 31.88 -2.49
N VAL A 17 -60.02 31.58 -2.23
CA VAL A 17 -61.00 32.58 -1.77
C VAL A 17 -60.61 33.10 -0.39
N ALA A 18 -60.29 32.20 0.56
CA ALA A 18 -59.90 32.59 1.91
C ALA A 18 -58.64 33.46 1.91
N GLU A 19 -57.64 33.09 1.11
CA GLU A 19 -56.42 33.89 0.91
C GLU A 19 -56.78 35.28 0.38
N ALA A 20 -57.55 35.37 -0.71
CA ALA A 20 -57.93 36.65 -1.31
C ALA A 20 -58.73 37.56 -0.35
N LEU A 21 -59.68 37.00 0.41
CA LEU A 21 -60.44 37.74 1.42
C LEU A 21 -59.55 38.29 2.53
N SER A 22 -58.56 37.51 2.97
CA SER A 22 -57.61 37.94 4.01
C SER A 22 -56.75 39.13 3.59
N LEU A 23 -56.60 39.35 2.28
CA LEU A 23 -55.82 40.45 1.72
C LEU A 23 -56.62 41.76 1.60
N ILE A 24 -57.96 41.72 1.61
CA ILE A 24 -58.81 42.92 1.45
C ILE A 24 -58.49 44.02 2.46
N PRO A 25 -58.38 43.77 3.78
CA PRO A 25 -58.10 44.83 4.76
C PRO A 25 -56.76 45.55 4.53
N THR A 26 -55.82 44.89 3.85
CA THR A 26 -54.50 45.43 3.54
C THR A 26 -54.53 46.28 2.27
N TYR A 27 -55.19 45.80 1.22
CA TYR A 27 -55.14 46.44 -0.11
C TYR A 27 -56.32 47.39 -0.39
N ALA A 28 -57.47 47.17 0.24
CA ALA A 28 -58.69 47.95 0.04
C ALA A 28 -59.45 48.12 1.38
N PRO A 29 -58.86 48.80 2.39
CA PRO A 29 -59.48 48.98 3.70
C PRO A 29 -60.84 49.69 3.67
N GLU A 30 -61.11 50.48 2.63
CA GLU A 30 -62.40 51.14 2.38
C GLU A 30 -63.52 50.17 1.96
N TRP A 31 -63.19 48.97 1.50
CA TRP A 31 -64.16 47.98 1.08
C TRP A 31 -64.60 47.13 2.27
N THR A 32 -65.69 47.51 2.91
CA THR A 32 -66.17 46.89 4.17
C THR A 32 -67.29 45.85 3.97
N ASN A 33 -67.88 45.76 2.78
CA ASN A 33 -68.96 44.84 2.47
C ASN A 33 -68.42 43.56 1.82
N HIS A 34 -68.31 42.47 2.60
CA HIS A 34 -67.80 41.18 2.12
C HIS A 34 -68.90 40.12 1.98
N ASN A 35 -70.15 40.55 1.82
CA ASN A 35 -71.26 39.62 1.63
C ASN A 35 -71.20 38.96 0.24
N PRO A 36 -71.70 37.72 0.07
CA PRO A 36 -71.73 37.05 -1.24
C PRO A 36 -72.51 37.80 -2.34
N SER A 37 -73.40 38.71 -1.95
CA SER A 37 -74.14 39.56 -2.89
C SER A 37 -73.32 40.74 -3.43
N ASP A 38 -72.12 40.98 -2.88
CA ASP A 38 -71.22 42.03 -3.35
C ASP A 38 -70.56 41.60 -4.67
N PRO A 39 -70.63 42.43 -5.73
CA PRO A 39 -70.08 42.06 -7.03
C PRO A 39 -68.55 41.89 -7.01
N GLY A 40 -67.84 42.55 -6.09
CA GLY A 40 -66.41 42.36 -5.93
C GLY A 40 -66.07 40.99 -5.31
N ILE A 41 -66.89 40.52 -4.37
CA ILE A 41 -66.73 39.16 -3.81
C ILE A 41 -66.99 38.11 -4.89
N ALA A 42 -68.02 38.31 -5.72
CA ALA A 42 -68.27 37.44 -6.87
C ALA A 42 -67.09 37.40 -7.87
N LEU A 43 -66.36 38.51 -8.05
CA LEU A 43 -65.14 38.53 -8.85
C LEU A 43 -63.99 37.75 -8.20
N ILE A 44 -63.82 37.86 -6.87
CA ILE A 44 -62.82 37.07 -6.12
C ILE A 44 -63.11 35.58 -6.29
N GLU A 45 -64.36 35.17 -6.09
CA GLU A 45 -64.80 33.79 -6.29
C GLU A 45 -64.53 33.32 -7.73
N LEU A 46 -64.87 34.14 -8.75
CA LEU A 46 -64.58 33.82 -10.15
C LEU A 46 -63.08 33.62 -10.40
N PHE A 47 -62.23 34.51 -9.89
CA PHE A 47 -60.78 34.41 -10.08
C PHE A 47 -60.17 33.23 -9.32
N ALA A 48 -60.68 32.89 -8.14
CA ALA A 48 -60.29 31.70 -7.40
C ALA A 48 -60.60 30.43 -8.22
N TYR A 49 -61.80 30.34 -8.80
CA TYR A 49 -62.19 29.22 -9.65
C TYR A 49 -61.34 29.11 -10.93
N LEU A 50 -61.07 30.23 -11.60
CA LEU A 50 -60.18 30.25 -12.77
C LEU A 50 -58.76 29.82 -12.41
N THR A 51 -58.26 30.23 -11.24
CA THR A 51 -56.94 29.85 -10.74
C THR A 51 -56.86 28.37 -10.41
N GLU A 52 -57.86 27.80 -9.72
CA GLU A 52 -57.92 26.36 -9.44
C GLU A 52 -57.95 25.53 -10.74
N MET A 53 -58.68 25.99 -11.78
CA MET A 53 -58.64 25.35 -13.10
C MET A 53 -57.24 25.37 -13.73
N LEU A 54 -56.46 26.44 -13.52
CA LEU A 54 -55.08 26.53 -13.99
C LEU A 54 -54.16 25.60 -13.19
N ILE A 55 -54.33 25.54 -11.87
CA ILE A 55 -53.61 24.62 -10.97
C ILE A 55 -53.87 23.16 -11.39
N TYR A 56 -55.14 22.81 -11.64
CA TYR A 56 -55.52 21.49 -12.15
C TYR A 56 -54.80 21.13 -13.45
N ARG A 57 -54.71 22.08 -14.40
CA ARG A 57 -53.98 21.87 -15.67
C ARG A 57 -52.47 21.77 -15.45
N LEU A 58 -51.92 22.57 -14.54
CA LEU A 58 -50.49 22.55 -14.21
C LEU A 58 -50.08 21.19 -13.63
N ASN A 59 -50.93 20.60 -12.79
CA ASN A 59 -50.73 19.28 -12.19
C ASN A 59 -50.86 18.12 -13.20
N GLN A 60 -51.27 18.39 -14.44
CA GLN A 60 -51.26 17.41 -15.53
C GLN A 60 -49.97 17.50 -16.35
N VAL A 61 -48.88 16.96 -15.81
CA VAL A 61 -47.74 16.59 -16.66
C VAL A 61 -48.15 15.37 -17.48
N THR A 62 -48.37 15.57 -18.77
CA THR A 62 -48.78 14.49 -19.69
C THR A 62 -47.61 13.57 -20.05
N ASP A 63 -47.93 12.36 -20.49
CA ASP A 63 -46.96 11.41 -21.05
C ASP A 63 -46.16 12.04 -22.21
N ASP A 64 -46.80 12.91 -23.02
CA ASP A 64 -46.15 13.65 -24.12
C ASP A 64 -45.02 14.56 -23.65
N ASN A 65 -45.15 15.19 -22.48
CA ASN A 65 -44.08 15.98 -21.87
C ASN A 65 -42.89 15.08 -21.51
N PHE A 66 -43.16 13.91 -20.91
CA PHE A 66 -42.10 12.95 -20.59
C PHE A 66 -41.42 12.41 -21.85
N TYR A 67 -42.15 12.08 -22.92
CA TYR A 67 -41.54 11.69 -24.19
C TYR A 67 -40.66 12.81 -24.78
N THR A 68 -41.08 14.07 -24.64
CA THR A 68 -40.27 15.23 -25.04
C THR A 68 -38.98 15.32 -24.23
N PHE A 69 -39.05 15.18 -22.90
CA PHE A 69 -37.85 15.16 -22.05
C PHE A 69 -36.92 13.99 -22.35
N LEU A 70 -37.47 12.79 -22.59
CA LEU A 70 -36.68 11.62 -22.97
C LEU A 70 -36.00 11.85 -24.32
N ARG A 71 -36.67 12.47 -25.30
CA ARG A 71 -36.04 12.82 -26.57
C ARG A 71 -34.90 13.83 -26.40
N LEU A 72 -35.04 14.80 -25.49
CA LEU A 72 -33.96 15.74 -25.17
C LEU A 72 -32.76 15.04 -24.51
N LEU A 73 -32.99 14.04 -23.66
CA LEU A 73 -31.94 13.31 -22.97
C LEU A 73 -31.21 12.31 -23.86
N ASN A 74 -31.94 11.58 -24.70
CA ASN A 74 -31.38 10.49 -25.52
C ASN A 74 -30.98 10.94 -26.94
N GLY A 75 -31.40 12.12 -27.37
CA GLY A 75 -31.08 12.69 -28.67
C GLY A 75 -32.20 12.58 -29.72
N PRO A 76 -31.98 13.19 -30.89
CA PRO A 76 -33.03 13.39 -31.91
C PRO A 76 -33.57 12.09 -32.53
N ASP A 77 -32.73 11.05 -32.56
CA ASP A 77 -33.00 9.73 -33.15
C ASP A 77 -33.68 8.76 -32.18
N TRP A 78 -33.82 9.14 -30.91
CA TRP A 78 -34.49 8.31 -29.92
C TRP A 78 -35.98 8.16 -30.23
N GLN A 79 -36.48 6.93 -30.15
CA GLN A 79 -37.88 6.61 -30.41
C GLN A 79 -38.50 5.89 -29.20
N PRO A 80 -39.76 6.21 -28.86
CA PRO A 80 -40.44 5.58 -27.74
C PRO A 80 -40.74 4.11 -28.03
N SER A 81 -40.61 3.25 -27.02
CA SER A 81 -40.96 1.83 -27.13
C SER A 81 -42.47 1.58 -27.04
N GLY A 82 -43.25 2.61 -26.71
CA GLY A 82 -44.68 2.53 -26.41
C GLY A 82 -44.97 2.25 -24.94
N ASN A 83 -43.95 2.06 -24.10
CA ASN A 83 -44.09 1.96 -22.64
C ASN A 83 -43.24 3.03 -21.95
N LEU A 84 -43.91 4.13 -21.57
CA LEU A 84 -43.25 5.28 -20.96
C LEU A 84 -42.43 4.93 -19.71
N GLN A 85 -42.90 4.01 -18.86
CA GLN A 85 -42.18 3.64 -17.64
C GLN A 85 -40.85 2.94 -17.95
N GLN A 86 -40.87 2.06 -18.95
CA GLN A 86 -39.67 1.36 -19.39
C GLN A 86 -38.70 2.32 -20.06
N ASP A 87 -39.22 3.26 -20.86
CA ASP A 87 -38.43 4.30 -21.52
C ASP A 87 -37.75 5.22 -20.51
N ILE A 88 -38.48 5.72 -19.51
CA ILE A 88 -37.91 6.52 -18.41
C ILE A 88 -36.80 5.75 -17.71
N ARG A 89 -37.08 4.50 -17.32
CA ARG A 89 -36.09 3.67 -16.62
C ARG A 89 -34.84 3.45 -17.47
N GLY A 90 -35.01 3.12 -18.76
CA GLY A 90 -33.91 2.89 -19.70
C GLY A 90 -33.01 4.11 -19.83
N SER A 91 -33.59 5.28 -20.05
CA SER A 91 -32.83 6.53 -20.18
C SER A 91 -32.12 6.93 -18.90
N VAL A 92 -32.75 6.80 -17.73
CA VAL A 92 -32.10 7.09 -16.45
C VAL A 92 -30.92 6.16 -16.19
N LEU A 93 -31.02 4.89 -16.59
CA LEU A 93 -29.90 3.95 -16.50
C LEU A 93 -28.79 4.31 -17.48
N GLN A 94 -29.11 4.66 -18.73
CA GLN A 94 -28.12 5.10 -19.73
C GLN A 94 -27.37 6.37 -19.32
N ILE A 95 -28.01 7.33 -18.66
CA ILE A 95 -27.34 8.53 -18.13
C ILE A 95 -26.26 8.16 -17.10
N ARG A 96 -26.43 7.03 -16.41
CA ARG A 96 -25.45 6.52 -15.43
C ARG A 96 -24.35 5.70 -16.08
N ASP A 97 -24.43 5.40 -17.38
CA ASP A 97 -23.38 4.68 -18.07
C ASP A 97 -22.11 5.53 -18.12
N ARG A 98 -21.05 4.98 -17.54
CA ARG A 98 -19.74 5.64 -17.47
C ARG A 98 -19.05 5.53 -18.82
N TYR A 99 -19.36 6.46 -19.72
CA TYR A 99 -18.70 6.51 -21.04
C TYR A 99 -17.46 7.40 -21.09
N ARG A 100 -17.35 8.39 -20.20
CA ARG A 100 -16.24 9.37 -20.19
C ARG A 100 -15.26 9.09 -19.05
N ALA A 101 -13.97 9.25 -19.34
CA ALA A 101 -12.89 9.11 -18.38
C ALA A 101 -12.59 10.48 -17.73
N VAL A 102 -13.25 10.77 -16.61
CA VAL A 102 -13.13 12.05 -15.88
C VAL A 102 -12.26 11.89 -14.64
N THR A 103 -12.59 10.92 -13.80
CA THR A 103 -11.87 10.57 -12.57
C THR A 103 -10.97 9.36 -12.77
N GLY A 104 -10.01 9.15 -11.86
CA GLY A 104 -9.18 7.93 -11.90
C GLY A 104 -10.01 6.65 -11.89
N GLU A 105 -11.08 6.61 -11.10
CA GLU A 105 -12.02 5.49 -11.06
C GLU A 105 -12.72 5.25 -12.41
N ASP A 106 -13.02 6.31 -13.18
CA ASP A 106 -13.59 6.15 -14.51
C ASP A 106 -12.59 5.54 -15.49
N PHE A 107 -11.32 5.95 -15.42
CA PHE A 107 -10.25 5.34 -16.22
C PHE A 107 -10.09 3.85 -15.89
N GLU A 108 -10.10 3.51 -14.60
CA GLU A 108 -10.02 2.12 -14.14
C GLU A 108 -11.23 1.30 -14.59
N PHE A 109 -12.45 1.82 -14.39
CA PHE A 109 -13.70 1.17 -14.77
C PHE A 109 -13.75 0.89 -16.27
N LEU A 110 -13.53 1.91 -17.11
CA LEU A 110 -13.55 1.80 -18.57
C LEU A 110 -12.53 0.76 -19.07
N SER A 111 -11.36 0.71 -18.45
CA SER A 111 -10.30 -0.22 -18.83
C SER A 111 -10.61 -1.66 -18.44
N LEU A 112 -11.35 -1.90 -17.36
CA LEU A 112 -11.68 -3.25 -16.90
C LEU A 112 -12.98 -3.80 -17.51
N GLN A 113 -13.99 -2.95 -17.70
CA GLN A 113 -15.35 -3.38 -18.05
C GLN A 113 -15.69 -3.21 -19.52
N GLU A 114 -15.17 -2.15 -20.17
CA GLU A 114 -15.59 -1.75 -21.52
C GLU A 114 -14.52 -2.00 -22.58
N PHE A 115 -13.27 -2.25 -22.18
CA PHE A 115 -12.17 -2.52 -23.10
C PHE A 115 -12.20 -3.99 -23.57
N GLU A 116 -12.01 -4.21 -24.87
CA GLU A 116 -12.17 -5.53 -25.50
C GLU A 116 -11.17 -6.58 -25.01
N GLN A 117 -9.96 -6.18 -24.60
CA GLN A 117 -8.92 -7.10 -24.16
C GLN A 117 -8.90 -7.20 -22.63
N ALA A 118 -8.88 -8.42 -22.11
CA ALA A 118 -8.94 -8.67 -20.68
C ALA A 118 -7.70 -8.15 -19.92
N ILE A 119 -7.92 -7.26 -18.97
CA ILE A 119 -6.94 -6.73 -18.02
C ILE A 119 -7.25 -7.32 -16.64
N ALA A 120 -6.25 -7.88 -15.95
CA ALA A 120 -6.47 -8.46 -14.63
C ALA A 120 -6.71 -7.39 -13.57
N ARG A 121 -5.88 -6.35 -13.58
CA ARG A 121 -5.99 -5.20 -12.67
C ARG A 121 -5.54 -3.93 -13.34
N THR A 122 -6.08 -2.83 -12.88
CA THR A 122 -5.65 -1.50 -13.28
C THR A 122 -5.65 -0.60 -12.06
N THR A 123 -4.73 0.36 -12.04
CA THR A 123 -4.67 1.41 -11.03
C THR A 123 -4.31 2.72 -11.72
N CYS A 124 -5.06 3.76 -11.41
CA CYS A 124 -4.88 5.07 -11.95
C CYS A 124 -4.12 5.95 -10.95
N VAL A 125 -3.01 6.54 -11.41
CA VAL A 125 -2.19 7.46 -10.63
C VAL A 125 -2.37 8.87 -11.21
N PRO A 126 -3.17 9.73 -10.55
CA PRO A 126 -3.44 11.08 -11.02
C PRO A 126 -2.23 12.00 -10.84
N GLU A 127 -2.12 12.99 -11.72
CA GLU A 127 -1.07 14.02 -11.69
C GLU A 127 0.34 13.44 -11.70
N ARG A 128 0.53 12.31 -12.39
CA ARG A 128 1.82 11.64 -12.57
C ARG A 128 2.02 11.23 -14.03
N ASN A 129 3.26 11.32 -14.48
CA ASN A 129 3.71 10.79 -15.77
C ASN A 129 4.67 9.62 -15.51
N LEU A 130 4.13 8.40 -15.56
CA LEU A 130 4.89 7.17 -15.29
C LEU A 130 5.68 6.66 -16.50
N GLU A 131 5.56 7.32 -17.67
CA GLU A 131 6.43 7.05 -18.83
C GLU A 131 7.80 7.73 -18.71
N ALA A 132 7.99 8.59 -17.70
CA ALA A 132 9.27 9.23 -17.47
C ALA A 132 10.40 8.21 -17.21
N LEU A 133 11.60 8.54 -17.69
CA LEU A 133 12.76 7.66 -17.69
C LEU A 133 13.32 7.37 -16.29
N THR A 134 13.18 8.33 -15.36
CA THR A 134 13.73 8.22 -14.01
C THR A 134 12.64 8.19 -12.95
N GLU A 135 12.89 7.43 -11.89
CA GLU A 135 11.94 7.27 -10.80
C GLU A 135 11.67 8.59 -10.05
N ASP A 136 12.68 9.45 -9.91
CA ASP A 136 12.51 10.77 -9.28
C ASP A 136 11.52 11.66 -10.02
N VAL A 137 11.50 11.59 -11.36
CA VAL A 137 10.54 12.36 -12.18
C VAL A 137 9.16 11.72 -12.12
N ARG A 138 9.07 10.39 -12.03
CA ARG A 138 7.79 9.67 -11.87
C ARG A 138 7.11 9.98 -10.53
N LYS A 139 7.89 10.22 -9.47
CA LYS A 139 7.36 10.61 -8.14
C LYS A 139 6.86 12.06 -8.10
N GLN A 140 7.37 12.93 -8.97
CA GLN A 140 7.01 14.35 -9.00
C GLN A 140 5.59 14.58 -9.52
N ARG A 141 4.91 15.55 -8.92
CA ARG A 141 3.59 15.99 -9.37
C ARG A 141 3.67 16.66 -10.74
N GLN A 142 2.89 16.17 -11.69
CA GLN A 142 2.75 16.70 -13.04
C GLN A 142 1.27 16.99 -13.33
N PRO A 143 0.80 18.24 -13.13
CA PRO A 143 -0.58 18.61 -13.35
C PRO A 143 -1.04 18.36 -14.80
N GLY A 144 -2.28 17.88 -14.95
CA GLY A 144 -2.86 17.55 -16.25
C GLY A 144 -2.38 16.21 -16.83
N HIS A 145 -1.49 15.49 -16.16
CA HIS A 145 -1.10 14.13 -16.51
C HIS A 145 -1.88 13.11 -15.68
N ILE A 146 -2.18 11.97 -16.28
CA ILE A 146 -2.75 10.82 -15.58
C ILE A 146 -2.09 9.55 -16.11
N SER A 147 -1.64 8.67 -15.24
CA SER A 147 -1.01 7.42 -15.66
C SER A 147 -1.83 6.25 -15.20
N LEU A 148 -2.21 5.40 -16.15
CA LEU A 148 -2.92 4.16 -15.89
C LEU A 148 -1.93 3.01 -15.92
N VAL A 149 -1.77 2.35 -14.78
CA VAL A 149 -0.94 1.16 -14.61
C VAL A 149 -1.80 -0.07 -14.85
N ILE A 150 -1.45 -0.89 -15.85
CA ILE A 150 -2.23 -2.10 -16.18
C ILE A 150 -1.45 -3.37 -15.93
N LEU A 151 -2.07 -4.31 -15.22
CA LEU A 151 -1.58 -5.65 -14.97
C LEU A 151 -2.32 -6.61 -15.91
N PRO A 152 -1.63 -7.27 -16.86
CA PRO A 152 -2.30 -8.15 -17.82
C PRO A 152 -2.72 -9.47 -17.15
N THR A 153 -3.69 -10.16 -17.76
CA THR A 153 -4.23 -11.43 -17.26
C THR A 153 -3.28 -12.60 -17.50
N ASP A 154 -2.64 -12.62 -18.67
CA ASP A 154 -1.77 -13.71 -19.08
C ASP A 154 -0.36 -13.51 -18.52
N GLU A 155 0.10 -14.47 -17.73
CA GLU A 155 1.45 -14.51 -17.15
C GLU A 155 2.51 -14.83 -18.20
N ARG A 156 2.14 -15.39 -19.36
CA ARG A 156 3.06 -15.67 -20.47
C ARG A 156 3.56 -14.42 -21.18
N VAL A 157 2.94 -13.26 -20.93
CA VAL A 157 3.37 -11.96 -21.43
C VAL A 157 4.50 -11.37 -20.57
N ALA A 158 4.98 -12.09 -19.56
CA ALA A 158 6.11 -11.71 -18.74
C ALA A 158 7.40 -11.59 -19.58
N ALA A 159 7.68 -10.38 -20.07
CA ALA A 159 8.99 -10.01 -20.60
C ALA A 159 10.07 -9.93 -19.49
N ASN A 160 9.70 -10.13 -18.22
CA ASN A 160 10.59 -10.00 -17.07
C ASN A 160 10.34 -11.11 -16.03
N GLU A 161 11.41 -11.62 -15.41
CA GLU A 161 11.40 -12.58 -14.30
C GLU A 161 10.67 -12.06 -13.04
N LEU A 162 10.49 -10.74 -12.89
CA LEU A 162 9.81 -10.14 -11.73
C LEU A 162 8.28 -10.26 -11.77
N GLY A 163 7.67 -10.35 -12.94
CA GLY A 163 6.22 -10.39 -13.06
C GLY A 163 5.67 -9.99 -14.43
N PRO A 164 4.35 -10.13 -14.63
CA PRO A 164 3.71 -9.89 -15.92
C PRO A 164 3.77 -8.42 -16.34
N GLN A 165 3.97 -8.19 -17.63
CA GLN A 165 4.01 -6.86 -18.26
C GLN A 165 3.06 -6.83 -19.46
N PRO A 166 2.31 -5.74 -19.69
CA PRO A 166 1.44 -5.63 -20.86
C PRO A 166 2.27 -5.50 -22.15
N THR A 167 1.78 -6.04 -23.26
CA THR A 167 2.47 -5.85 -24.56
C THR A 167 2.38 -4.39 -25.02
N PRO A 168 3.31 -3.92 -25.87
CA PRO A 168 3.19 -2.62 -26.51
C PRO A 168 1.87 -2.45 -27.26
N GLU A 169 1.38 -3.50 -27.95
CA GLU A 169 0.11 -3.43 -28.69
C GLU A 169 -1.09 -3.25 -27.76
N GLN A 170 -1.14 -3.97 -26.63
CA GLN A 170 -2.20 -3.83 -25.63
C GLN A 170 -2.21 -2.42 -25.05
N ARG A 171 -1.03 -1.87 -24.73
CA ARG A 171 -0.91 -0.49 -24.22
C ARG A 171 -1.39 0.54 -25.24
N GLU A 172 -0.98 0.41 -26.49
CA GLU A 172 -1.39 1.33 -27.56
C GLU A 172 -2.91 1.24 -27.83
N ALA A 173 -3.46 0.03 -27.87
CA ALA A 173 -4.90 -0.19 -28.05
C ALA A 173 -5.72 0.45 -26.93
N LEU A 174 -5.33 0.24 -25.67
CA LEU A 174 -6.01 0.86 -24.53
C LEU A 174 -5.83 2.37 -24.52
N TRP A 175 -4.64 2.87 -24.87
CA TRP A 175 -4.41 4.30 -24.99
C TRP A 175 -5.36 4.93 -26.00
N LYS A 176 -5.52 4.35 -27.19
CA LYS A 176 -6.45 4.84 -28.24
C LYS A 176 -7.91 4.78 -27.79
N PHE A 177 -8.28 3.72 -27.07
CA PHE A 177 -9.63 3.57 -26.51
C PHE A 177 -9.96 4.69 -25.51
N LEU A 178 -9.03 5.01 -24.61
CA LEU A 178 -9.20 6.08 -23.61
C LEU A 178 -9.06 7.49 -24.21
N ASP A 179 -8.26 7.67 -25.26
CA ASP A 179 -8.06 8.97 -25.92
C ASP A 179 -9.37 9.56 -26.46
N GLN A 180 -10.28 8.70 -26.93
CA GLN A 180 -11.62 9.10 -27.39
C GLN A 180 -12.57 9.51 -26.26
N ARG A 181 -12.23 9.22 -25.00
CA ARG A 181 -13.13 9.33 -23.83
C ARG A 181 -12.61 10.27 -22.74
N ARG A 182 -11.35 10.69 -22.81
CA ARG A 182 -10.70 11.58 -21.84
C ARG A 182 -11.16 13.04 -22.00
N LEU A 183 -10.90 13.83 -20.95
CA LEU A 183 -11.01 15.28 -21.03
C LEU A 183 -9.94 15.89 -21.95
N ILE A 184 -10.28 17.00 -22.62
CA ILE A 184 -9.40 17.65 -23.60
C ILE A 184 -8.06 18.12 -23.02
N THR A 185 -8.05 18.53 -21.75
CA THR A 185 -6.87 19.05 -21.04
C THR A 185 -6.01 17.97 -20.39
N VAL A 186 -6.43 16.72 -20.42
CA VAL A 186 -5.75 15.60 -19.74
C VAL A 186 -4.83 14.89 -20.73
N ARG A 187 -3.58 14.68 -20.35
CA ARG A 187 -2.63 13.80 -21.03
C ARG A 187 -2.61 12.47 -20.28
N HIS A 188 -3.10 11.40 -20.89
CA HIS A 188 -3.07 10.07 -20.28
C HIS A 188 -1.91 9.23 -20.82
N HIS A 189 -1.42 8.37 -19.94
CA HIS A 189 -0.35 7.41 -20.21
C HIS A 189 -0.84 6.02 -19.84
N VAL A 190 -0.46 5.00 -20.60
CA VAL A 190 -0.77 3.60 -20.29
C VAL A 190 0.55 2.85 -20.12
N VAL A 191 0.82 2.41 -18.89
CA VAL A 191 2.10 1.79 -18.51
C VAL A 191 1.88 0.44 -17.86
N GLY A 192 2.92 -0.40 -17.89
CA GLY A 192 2.98 -1.59 -17.06
C GLY A 192 3.38 -1.27 -15.62
N PRO A 193 3.19 -2.21 -14.68
CA PRO A 193 3.58 -2.03 -13.29
C PRO A 193 5.10 -1.96 -13.14
N PHE A 194 5.56 -1.24 -12.13
CA PHE A 194 6.95 -1.28 -11.69
C PHE A 194 7.09 -2.25 -10.53
N TYR A 195 8.01 -3.20 -10.65
CA TYR A 195 8.22 -4.23 -9.65
C TYR A 195 9.35 -3.87 -8.70
N VAL A 196 9.07 -4.02 -7.41
CA VAL A 196 10.04 -3.95 -6.33
C VAL A 196 10.42 -5.37 -5.95
N PRO A 197 11.62 -5.85 -6.31
CA PRO A 197 12.09 -7.15 -5.86
C PRO A 197 12.24 -7.13 -4.34
N VAL A 198 11.60 -8.08 -3.67
CA VAL A 198 11.70 -8.29 -2.23
C VAL A 198 12.45 -9.58 -2.00
N SER A 199 13.67 -9.44 -1.50
CA SER A 199 14.50 -10.54 -1.04
C SER A 199 14.49 -10.57 0.48
N ALA A 200 14.66 -11.77 1.06
CA ALA A 200 14.72 -11.96 2.49
C ALA A 200 15.87 -12.90 2.86
N GLU A 201 16.67 -12.51 3.85
CA GLU A 201 17.50 -13.42 4.62
C GLU A 201 16.74 -13.79 5.89
N ILE A 202 16.55 -15.08 6.11
CA ILE A 202 15.67 -15.57 7.18
C ILE A 202 16.46 -16.54 8.03
N LEU A 203 16.48 -16.29 9.34
CA LEU A 203 17.03 -17.18 10.33
C LEU A 203 15.89 -17.80 11.15
N VAL A 204 15.65 -19.09 10.96
CA VAL A 204 14.50 -19.77 11.54
C VAL A 204 14.91 -20.96 12.40
N ALA A 205 14.30 -21.02 13.58
CA ALA A 205 14.36 -22.16 14.45
C ALA A 205 13.20 -23.10 14.11
N ARG A 206 13.52 -24.34 13.78
CA ARG A 206 12.51 -25.38 13.53
C ARG A 206 12.30 -26.25 14.76
N ARG A 207 11.13 -26.89 14.80
CA ARG A 207 10.80 -27.90 15.81
C ARG A 207 11.70 -29.13 15.68
N PRO A 208 11.92 -29.90 16.76
CA PRO A 208 12.83 -31.05 16.75
C PRO A 208 12.46 -32.14 15.74
N ASP A 209 11.16 -32.32 15.49
CA ASP A 209 10.56 -33.32 14.60
C ASP A 209 10.48 -32.87 13.13
N ALA A 210 10.70 -31.59 12.84
CA ALA A 210 10.68 -31.07 11.48
C ALA A 210 12.02 -31.28 10.75
N VAL A 211 11.95 -31.41 9.41
CA VAL A 211 13.13 -31.58 8.54
C VAL A 211 13.54 -30.24 7.93
N ASP A 212 14.82 -29.89 7.97
CA ASP A 212 15.38 -28.61 7.52
C ASP A 212 14.88 -28.22 6.11
N GLU A 213 15.01 -29.14 5.15
CA GLU A 213 14.68 -28.87 3.75
C GLU A 213 13.17 -28.70 3.51
N VAL A 214 12.35 -29.43 4.25
CA VAL A 214 10.89 -29.31 4.18
C VAL A 214 10.44 -27.96 4.73
N VAL A 215 11.00 -27.52 5.87
CA VAL A 215 10.69 -26.21 6.45
C VAL A 215 11.17 -25.09 5.52
N ARG A 216 12.38 -25.21 4.94
CA ARG A 216 12.91 -24.25 3.96
C ARG A 216 11.97 -24.09 2.77
N GLN A 217 11.54 -25.20 2.17
CA GLN A 217 10.64 -25.15 1.02
C GLN A 217 9.28 -24.56 1.39
N ARG A 218 8.70 -24.94 2.54
CA ARG A 218 7.43 -24.38 3.02
C ARG A 218 7.49 -22.87 3.25
N ILE A 219 8.62 -22.33 3.71
CA ILE A 219 8.83 -20.88 3.85
C ILE A 219 8.80 -20.20 2.48
N VAL A 220 9.50 -20.76 1.49
CA VAL A 220 9.49 -20.23 0.11
C VAL A 220 8.07 -20.27 -0.47
N ASP A 221 7.37 -21.40 -0.29
CA ASP A 221 6.01 -21.60 -0.77
C ASP A 221 4.98 -20.71 -0.07
N ALA A 222 5.26 -20.26 1.17
CA ALA A 222 4.42 -19.33 1.91
C ALA A 222 4.62 -17.86 1.46
N ILE A 223 5.85 -17.46 1.15
CA ILE A 223 6.16 -16.07 0.77
C ILE A 223 5.68 -15.75 -0.65
N ALA A 224 5.83 -16.70 -1.59
CA ALA A 224 5.46 -16.50 -2.99
C ALA A 224 4.00 -16.02 -3.19
N PRO A 225 2.95 -16.66 -2.61
CA PRO A 225 1.58 -16.19 -2.73
C PRO A 225 1.33 -14.91 -1.91
N PHE A 226 2.03 -14.70 -0.80
CA PHE A 226 1.87 -13.51 0.03
C PHE A 226 2.23 -12.22 -0.73
N LEU A 227 3.33 -12.24 -1.50
CA LEU A 227 3.75 -11.11 -2.32
C LEU A 227 3.16 -11.13 -3.74
N ASN A 228 2.04 -11.83 -3.96
CA ASN A 228 1.46 -11.94 -5.29
C ASN A 228 0.96 -10.57 -5.80
N PRO A 229 1.50 -10.06 -6.94
CA PRO A 229 1.12 -8.76 -7.48
C PRO A 229 -0.37 -8.67 -7.89
N LYS A 230 -1.05 -9.80 -8.13
CA LYS A 230 -2.50 -9.82 -8.43
C LYS A 230 -3.36 -9.53 -7.19
N GLN A 231 -2.84 -9.75 -5.98
CA GLN A 231 -3.60 -9.53 -4.74
C GLN A 231 -3.06 -8.36 -3.92
N TRP A 232 -1.77 -8.02 -4.08
CA TRP A 232 -1.14 -6.93 -3.34
C TRP A 232 -1.72 -5.56 -3.72
N PRO A 233 -2.15 -4.72 -2.77
CA PRO A 233 -2.58 -3.35 -3.06
C PRO A 233 -1.41 -2.52 -3.59
N PHE A 234 -1.62 -1.79 -4.70
CA PHE A 234 -0.61 -0.90 -5.27
C PHE A 234 -0.11 0.12 -4.24
N GLY A 235 1.19 0.36 -4.20
CA GLY A 235 1.83 1.30 -3.28
C GLY A 235 1.82 0.92 -1.80
N ARG A 236 1.21 -0.19 -1.39
CA ARG A 236 1.30 -0.66 0.00
C ARG A 236 2.72 -1.12 0.28
N ALA A 237 3.34 -0.51 1.29
CA ALA A 237 4.65 -0.89 1.79
C ALA A 237 4.67 -2.34 2.29
N VAL A 238 5.85 -2.96 2.23
CA VAL A 238 6.08 -4.32 2.71
C VAL A 238 6.71 -4.25 4.09
N TYR A 239 6.05 -4.73 5.13
CA TYR A 239 6.54 -4.63 6.50
C TYR A 239 7.18 -5.94 6.97
N VAL A 240 8.27 -5.81 7.74
CA VAL A 240 8.97 -6.97 8.32
C VAL A 240 8.07 -7.74 9.30
N SER A 241 7.20 -7.03 10.03
CA SER A 241 6.26 -7.65 10.97
C SER A 241 5.29 -8.63 10.30
N GLU A 242 4.89 -8.34 9.06
CA GLU A 242 3.99 -9.22 8.30
C GLU A 242 4.69 -10.51 7.88
N PHE A 243 6.00 -10.46 7.66
CA PHE A 243 6.81 -11.66 7.43
C PHE A 243 6.93 -12.50 8.71
N TYR A 244 7.11 -11.87 9.87
CA TYR A 244 7.08 -12.59 11.15
C TYR A 244 5.73 -13.30 11.34
N GLU A 245 4.62 -12.58 11.17
CA GLU A 245 3.26 -13.13 11.31
C GLU A 245 2.99 -14.27 10.33
N LEU A 246 3.38 -14.11 9.06
CA LEU A 246 3.21 -15.12 8.02
C LEU A 246 4.02 -16.39 8.33
N LEU A 247 5.30 -16.23 8.67
CA LEU A 247 6.23 -17.33 8.77
C LEU A 247 6.12 -18.09 10.10
N GLU A 248 5.65 -17.46 11.17
CA GLU A 248 5.33 -18.16 12.43
C GLU A 248 4.21 -19.19 12.27
N GLN A 249 3.34 -19.01 11.27
CA GLN A 249 2.23 -19.93 10.97
C GLN A 249 2.67 -21.15 10.14
N VAL A 250 3.91 -21.15 9.62
CA VAL A 250 4.42 -22.27 8.80
C VAL A 250 4.65 -23.50 9.65
N GLU A 251 4.06 -24.63 9.25
CA GLU A 251 4.20 -25.90 9.97
C GLU A 251 5.67 -26.34 10.03
N GLY A 252 6.14 -26.60 11.26
CA GLY A 252 7.52 -27.01 11.55
C GLY A 252 8.41 -25.86 12.02
N VAL A 253 7.95 -24.61 11.92
CA VAL A 253 8.60 -23.46 12.57
C VAL A 253 8.32 -23.47 14.07
N ASP A 254 9.35 -23.18 14.86
CA ASP A 254 9.27 -22.99 16.32
C ASP A 254 9.27 -21.49 16.63
N PHE A 255 10.30 -20.77 16.16
CA PHE A 255 10.36 -19.31 16.19
C PHE A 255 11.27 -18.76 15.09
N LEU A 256 11.10 -17.49 14.76
CA LEU A 256 12.00 -16.74 13.88
C LEU A 256 13.00 -15.96 14.73
N ALA A 257 14.29 -16.18 14.48
CA ALA A 257 15.35 -15.49 15.20
C ALA A 257 15.68 -14.15 14.53
N ASP A 258 15.72 -14.11 13.20
CA ASP A 258 15.94 -12.86 12.48
C ASP A 258 15.37 -12.87 11.06
N ILE A 259 14.96 -11.69 10.58
CA ILE A 259 14.55 -11.44 9.20
C ILE A 259 15.19 -10.13 8.74
N MET A 260 15.93 -10.20 7.63
CA MET A 260 16.51 -9.05 6.95
C MET A 260 15.95 -8.95 5.54
N LEU A 261 15.14 -7.93 5.26
CA LEU A 261 14.64 -7.67 3.92
C LEU A 261 15.59 -6.76 3.16
N ASP A 262 15.75 -7.03 1.88
CA ASP A 262 16.46 -6.16 0.96
C ASP A 262 15.79 -6.13 -0.42
N SER A 263 16.08 -5.07 -1.18
CA SER A 263 15.56 -4.88 -2.52
C SER A 263 16.71 -4.54 -3.45
N GLN A 264 16.86 -5.30 -4.53
CA GLN A 264 17.93 -5.11 -5.51
C GLN A 264 17.42 -5.51 -6.90
N CYS A 265 17.62 -4.61 -7.87
CA CYS A 265 17.35 -4.89 -9.27
C CYS A 265 18.55 -5.56 -9.93
N GLY A 266 18.30 -6.62 -10.70
CA GLY A 266 19.26 -7.21 -11.62
C GLY A 266 19.44 -6.35 -12.87
N ALA A 267 20.58 -6.51 -13.56
CA ALA A 267 20.88 -5.76 -14.78
C ALA A 267 19.91 -6.05 -15.95
N GLN A 268 19.21 -7.19 -15.92
CA GLN A 268 18.25 -7.61 -16.94
C GLN A 268 16.81 -7.31 -16.54
N ASP A 269 16.56 -6.82 -15.32
CA ASP A 269 15.21 -6.59 -14.83
C ASP A 269 14.61 -5.32 -15.47
N LEU A 270 13.61 -5.51 -16.34
CA LEU A 270 12.87 -4.41 -16.96
C LEU A 270 11.77 -3.89 -16.02
N HIS A 271 11.55 -2.57 -15.94
CA HIS A 271 10.55 -1.99 -15.02
C HIS A 271 10.80 -2.37 -13.55
N CYS A 272 12.07 -2.56 -13.16
CA CYS A 272 12.46 -2.77 -11.78
C CYS A 272 12.82 -1.46 -11.09
N VAL A 273 12.40 -1.33 -9.83
CA VAL A 273 12.76 -0.22 -8.96
C VAL A 273 13.20 -0.76 -7.60
N THR A 274 14.32 -0.24 -7.10
CA THR A 274 14.81 -0.61 -5.77
C THR A 274 14.02 0.15 -4.71
N ALA A 275 13.48 -0.57 -3.73
CA ALA A 275 12.73 0.09 -2.65
C ALA A 275 13.63 0.85 -1.69
N GLU A 276 13.12 1.98 -1.23
CA GLU A 276 13.69 2.72 -0.11
C GLU A 276 13.33 2.01 1.20
N PRO A 277 14.31 1.77 2.09
CA PRO A 277 14.04 1.16 3.38
C PRO A 277 13.31 2.12 4.32
N ILE A 278 12.31 1.62 5.03
CA ILE A 278 11.55 2.34 6.07
C ILE A 278 12.22 2.09 7.41
N TRP A 279 12.49 3.17 8.15
CA TRP A 279 13.11 3.15 9.47
C TRP A 279 12.18 3.77 10.49
N HIS A 280 12.18 3.18 11.68
CA HIS A 280 11.58 3.80 12.85
C HIS A 280 12.47 4.96 13.31
N GLU A 281 11.93 5.91 14.06
CA GLU A 281 12.67 7.06 14.61
C GLU A 281 13.87 6.63 15.47
N THR A 282 13.77 5.45 16.09
CA THR A 282 14.84 4.82 16.88
C THR A 282 15.95 4.21 16.02
N GLY A 283 15.83 4.18 14.69
CA GLY A 283 16.80 3.58 13.77
C GLY A 283 16.61 2.09 13.51
N ASP A 284 15.48 1.51 13.94
CA ASP A 284 15.14 0.11 13.67
C ASP A 284 14.54 -0.04 12.26
N PHE A 285 14.86 -1.13 11.57
CA PHE A 285 14.35 -1.40 10.23
C PHE A 285 12.90 -1.91 10.30
N VAL A 286 11.98 -1.27 9.57
CA VAL A 286 10.54 -1.56 9.63
C VAL A 286 10.04 -2.26 8.37
N GLY A 287 10.58 -1.93 7.21
CA GLY A 287 10.10 -2.48 5.94
C GLY A 287 10.66 -1.81 4.69
N LEU A 288 10.03 -2.08 3.56
CA LEU A 288 10.38 -1.54 2.24
C LEU A 288 9.23 -0.66 1.73
N ARG A 289 9.55 0.56 1.32
CA ARG A 289 8.58 1.52 0.80
C ARG A 289 8.24 1.21 -0.65
N LEU A 290 6.94 1.12 -0.92
CA LEU A 290 6.37 1.09 -2.25
C LEU A 290 5.63 2.42 -2.49
N TYR A 291 5.61 2.87 -3.74
CA TYR A 291 4.87 4.06 -4.19
C TYR A 291 3.67 3.64 -5.04
N ASP A 292 2.75 4.54 -5.32
CA ASP A 292 1.43 4.26 -5.92
C ASP A 292 1.46 3.37 -7.18
N HIS A 293 2.55 3.38 -7.96
CA HIS A 293 2.72 2.56 -9.17
C HIS A 293 3.58 1.30 -8.98
N HIS A 294 3.98 1.00 -7.75
CA HIS A 294 4.84 -0.13 -7.40
C HIS A 294 4.03 -1.35 -6.95
N LEU A 295 4.49 -2.53 -7.34
CA LEU A 295 4.07 -3.82 -6.82
C LEU A 295 5.29 -4.60 -6.31
N PRO A 296 5.16 -5.41 -5.25
CA PRO A 296 6.24 -6.29 -4.83
C PRO A 296 6.40 -7.45 -5.83
N ALA A 297 7.63 -7.96 -5.92
CA ALA A 297 7.97 -9.17 -6.64
C ALA A 297 8.84 -10.05 -5.73
N ALA A 298 8.38 -11.27 -5.44
CA ALA A 298 9.13 -12.18 -4.57
C ALA A 298 10.43 -12.63 -5.27
N ARG A 299 11.59 -12.35 -4.66
CA ARG A 299 12.91 -12.84 -5.09
C ARG A 299 13.55 -13.63 -3.95
N ILE A 300 12.94 -14.76 -3.62
CA ILE A 300 13.34 -15.58 -2.48
C ILE A 300 14.32 -16.66 -2.94
N ASP A 301 15.55 -16.57 -2.44
CA ASP A 301 16.57 -17.59 -2.65
C ASP A 301 16.56 -18.57 -1.46
N PRO A 302 16.25 -19.86 -1.67
CA PRO A 302 16.26 -20.86 -0.60
C PRO A 302 17.59 -20.96 0.14
N THR A 303 18.72 -20.61 -0.50
CA THR A 303 20.06 -20.62 0.13
C THR A 303 20.25 -19.48 1.13
N ARG A 304 19.42 -18.43 1.06
CA ARG A 304 19.40 -17.30 2.01
C ARG A 304 18.55 -17.55 3.25
N ILE A 305 17.93 -18.72 3.35
CA ILE A 305 17.19 -19.18 4.53
C ILE A 305 18.12 -20.07 5.35
N VAL A 306 18.25 -19.83 6.64
CA VAL A 306 19.02 -20.70 7.54
C VAL A 306 18.05 -21.35 8.50
N VAL A 307 17.93 -22.68 8.38
CA VAL A 307 17.10 -23.50 9.25
C VAL A 307 18.02 -24.24 10.22
N ALA A 308 17.71 -24.20 11.51
CA ALA A 308 18.39 -25.02 12.51
C ALA A 308 17.42 -25.51 13.58
N PRO A 309 17.70 -26.63 14.26
CA PRO A 309 16.91 -27.07 15.40
C PRO A 309 16.87 -25.99 16.48
N SER A 310 15.71 -25.77 17.12
CA SER A 310 15.59 -24.76 18.18
C SER A 310 16.55 -24.99 19.35
N ALA A 311 16.89 -26.24 19.65
CA ALA A 311 17.90 -26.60 20.65
C ALA A 311 19.32 -26.10 20.34
N ASN A 312 19.61 -25.78 19.08
CA ASN A 312 20.92 -25.29 18.64
C ASN A 312 21.03 -23.76 18.71
N PHE A 313 19.94 -23.04 18.99
CA PHE A 313 19.98 -21.59 19.10
C PHE A 313 20.56 -21.15 20.44
N LEU A 314 21.55 -20.26 20.37
CA LEU A 314 22.16 -19.59 21.51
C LEU A 314 21.72 -18.12 21.48
N GLY A 315 20.89 -17.74 22.45
CA GLY A 315 20.56 -16.33 22.68
C GLY A 315 21.80 -15.57 23.13
N VAL A 316 22.21 -14.56 22.37
CA VAL A 316 23.35 -13.69 22.70
C VAL A 316 22.87 -12.26 22.74
N GLN A 317 22.99 -11.62 23.90
CA GLN A 317 22.73 -10.20 24.01
C GLN A 317 24.03 -9.42 23.82
N LEU A 318 24.03 -8.54 22.82
CA LEU A 318 25.13 -7.63 22.54
C LEU A 318 24.65 -6.21 22.85
N GLN A 319 25.31 -5.55 23.79
CA GLN A 319 25.08 -4.14 24.11
C GLN A 319 26.27 -3.32 23.64
N VAL A 320 26.01 -2.28 22.85
CA VAL A 320 27.05 -1.37 22.38
C VAL A 320 26.65 0.06 22.74
N ARG A 321 27.52 0.76 23.47
CA ARG A 321 27.37 2.19 23.74
C ARG A 321 28.30 2.99 22.84
N VAL A 322 27.74 4.00 22.20
CA VAL A 322 28.45 4.86 21.26
C VAL A 322 28.22 6.30 21.63
N THR A 323 29.27 7.11 21.61
CA THR A 323 29.18 8.56 21.66
C THR A 323 29.34 9.10 20.24
N ALA A 324 28.25 9.63 19.67
CA ALA A 324 28.25 10.21 18.33
C ALA A 324 28.99 11.56 18.33
N THR A 325 29.74 11.86 17.25
CA THR A 325 30.39 13.19 17.11
C THR A 325 29.34 14.30 17.02
N ALA A 326 29.76 15.53 17.33
CA ALA A 326 28.89 16.70 17.21
C ALA A 326 28.30 16.82 15.79
N GLY A 327 26.98 17.02 15.70
CA GLY A 327 26.24 17.16 14.44
C GLY A 327 25.82 15.85 13.76
N ALA A 328 26.21 14.68 14.28
CA ALA A 328 25.75 13.40 13.74
C ALA A 328 24.31 13.07 14.18
N GLU A 329 23.50 12.56 13.26
CA GLU A 329 22.14 12.10 13.56
C GLU A 329 22.18 10.74 14.28
N LEU A 330 21.66 10.68 15.51
CA LEU A 330 21.78 9.50 16.38
C LEU A 330 21.11 8.24 15.78
N SER A 331 19.98 8.42 15.10
CA SER A 331 19.24 7.36 14.40
C SER A 331 20.08 6.70 13.30
N VAL A 332 20.84 7.49 12.53
CA VAL A 332 21.72 7.04 11.45
C VAL A 332 22.90 6.24 12.00
N VAL A 333 23.52 6.74 13.08
CA VAL A 333 24.61 6.04 13.77
C VAL A 333 24.13 4.68 14.29
N ARG A 334 22.97 4.66 14.98
CA ARG A 334 22.35 3.43 15.49
C ARG A 334 22.03 2.45 14.36
N ARG A 335 21.36 2.91 13.30
CA ARG A 335 21.00 2.10 12.11
C ARG A 335 22.22 1.46 11.46
N THR A 336 23.27 2.25 11.24
CA THR A 336 24.49 1.80 10.55
C THR A 336 25.15 0.69 11.34
N LEU A 337 25.32 0.90 12.64
CA LEU A 337 25.89 -0.10 13.55
C LEU A 337 25.01 -1.35 13.64
N ALA A 338 23.70 -1.18 13.82
CA ALA A 338 22.78 -2.29 13.97
C ALA A 338 22.71 -3.17 12.72
N THR A 339 22.67 -2.57 11.53
CA THR A 339 22.64 -3.30 10.25
C THR A 339 23.92 -4.10 10.05
N GLN A 340 25.08 -3.49 10.31
CA GLN A 340 26.38 -4.14 10.13
C GLN A 340 26.60 -5.26 11.16
N LEU A 341 26.23 -5.05 12.42
CA LEU A 341 26.31 -6.08 13.45
C LEU A 341 25.37 -7.26 13.16
N ARG A 342 24.09 -7.00 12.82
CA ARG A 342 23.17 -8.08 12.44
C ARG A 342 23.71 -8.91 11.28
N ARG A 343 24.14 -8.25 10.20
CA ARG A 343 24.75 -8.94 9.05
C ARG A 343 26.01 -9.71 9.43
N PHE A 344 26.84 -9.16 10.31
CA PHE A 344 28.07 -9.81 10.76
C PHE A 344 27.79 -11.11 11.52
N PHE A 345 26.84 -11.07 12.46
CA PHE A 345 26.45 -12.21 13.29
C PHE A 345 25.53 -13.21 12.56
N HIS A 346 25.01 -12.84 11.39
CA HIS A 346 24.18 -13.72 10.57
C HIS A 346 25.00 -14.94 10.06
N PRO A 347 24.45 -16.17 10.12
CA PRO A 347 25.19 -17.39 9.76
C PRO A 347 25.65 -17.49 8.30
N LEU A 348 25.03 -16.73 7.39
CA LEU A 348 25.42 -16.74 5.97
C LEU A 348 26.63 -15.86 5.64
N HIS A 349 27.00 -14.95 6.55
CA HIS A 349 28.03 -13.95 6.28
C HIS A 349 29.23 -14.12 7.22
N GLY A 350 29.35 -13.25 8.23
CA GLY A 350 30.62 -12.98 8.92
C GLY A 350 31.17 -14.13 9.74
N ILE A 351 30.31 -14.80 10.53
CA ILE A 351 30.78 -15.79 11.51
C ILE A 351 31.20 -17.11 10.86
N ARG A 352 30.44 -17.62 9.88
CA ARG A 352 30.75 -18.89 9.22
C ARG A 352 32.03 -18.82 8.39
N ALA A 353 32.29 -17.69 7.75
CA ALA A 353 33.54 -17.45 7.03
C ALA A 353 34.78 -17.47 7.95
N LEU A 354 34.62 -17.15 9.24
CA LEU A 354 35.70 -17.08 10.22
C LEU A 354 35.97 -18.38 10.97
N ASN A 355 35.01 -19.30 10.99
CA ASN A 355 35.14 -20.55 11.71
C ASN A 355 34.30 -21.69 11.08
N PRO A 356 34.85 -22.39 10.08
CA PRO A 356 34.18 -23.52 9.46
C PRO A 356 34.09 -24.75 10.39
N SER A 357 34.95 -24.83 11.43
CA SER A 357 35.02 -25.93 12.42
C SER A 357 33.93 -25.88 13.49
N GLY A 358 33.20 -24.76 13.59
CA GLY A 358 31.92 -24.65 14.30
C GLY A 358 31.99 -24.10 15.73
N ALA A 359 33.09 -24.25 16.48
CA ALA A 359 33.16 -23.77 17.88
C ALA A 359 33.93 -22.44 17.99
N MET A 360 33.29 -21.36 18.44
CA MET A 360 33.85 -20.01 18.48
C MET A 360 33.77 -19.42 19.88
N ARG A 361 34.73 -18.56 20.24
CA ARG A 361 34.66 -17.70 21.42
C ARG A 361 34.56 -16.25 20.99
N ILE A 362 33.61 -15.50 21.56
CA ILE A 362 33.52 -14.05 21.42
C ILE A 362 34.04 -13.45 22.73
N ARG A 363 35.02 -12.55 22.63
CA ARG A 363 35.61 -11.84 23.77
C ARG A 363 35.60 -10.34 23.53
N VAL A 364 35.16 -9.57 24.53
CA VAL A 364 35.29 -8.11 24.52
C VAL A 364 36.68 -7.73 25.01
N LEU A 365 37.43 -7.01 24.19
CA LEU A 365 38.67 -6.34 24.59
C LEU A 365 38.34 -4.92 25.02
N THR A 366 38.95 -4.44 26.10
CA THR A 366 38.70 -3.11 26.66
C THR A 366 39.75 -2.06 26.28
N ASN A 367 40.90 -2.48 25.72
CA ASN A 367 41.97 -1.56 25.32
C ASN A 367 42.77 -2.09 24.11
N PRO A 368 42.45 -1.70 22.86
CA PRO A 368 41.30 -0.89 22.45
C PRO A 368 39.97 -1.65 22.56
N LEU A 369 38.84 -0.91 22.65
CA LEU A 369 37.49 -1.48 22.68
C LEU A 369 37.15 -2.21 21.38
N ARG A 370 37.20 -3.54 21.39
CA ARG A 370 36.98 -4.39 20.19
C ARG A 370 36.29 -5.70 20.54
N LEU A 371 35.64 -6.30 19.54
CA LEU A 371 35.17 -7.68 19.63
C LEU A 371 36.23 -8.60 19.02
N ARG A 372 36.86 -9.43 19.85
CA ARG A 372 37.77 -10.49 19.39
C ARG A 372 37.01 -11.80 19.24
N LEU A 373 37.07 -12.35 18.05
CA LEU A 373 36.53 -13.67 17.72
C LEU A 373 37.68 -14.66 17.70
N ILE A 374 37.52 -15.78 18.36
CA ILE A 374 38.53 -16.83 18.45
C ILE A 374 37.90 -18.12 17.95
N SER A 375 38.37 -18.62 16.81
CA SER A 375 38.04 -19.96 16.33
C SER A 375 38.72 -20.99 17.21
N LEU A 376 37.96 -22.00 17.62
CA LEU A 376 38.42 -23.09 18.46
C LEU A 376 38.45 -24.37 17.64
N GLY A 377 39.49 -25.17 17.85
CA GLY A 377 39.57 -26.51 17.28
C GLY A 377 38.51 -27.45 17.86
N SER A 378 38.45 -28.66 17.29
CA SER A 378 37.49 -29.68 17.69
C SER A 378 37.68 -30.09 19.17
N PRO A 379 36.59 -30.49 19.86
CA PRO A 379 36.69 -31.05 21.21
C PRO A 379 37.66 -32.25 21.26
N PRO A 380 38.35 -32.51 22.40
CA PRO A 380 38.04 -32.02 23.74
C PRO A 380 38.87 -30.83 24.25
N GLN A 381 39.95 -30.42 23.57
CA GLN A 381 40.88 -29.41 24.11
C GLN A 381 40.59 -27.96 23.67
N PHE A 382 39.69 -27.74 22.69
CA PHE A 382 39.29 -26.41 22.18
C PHE A 382 40.47 -25.42 22.03
N VAL A 383 41.54 -25.87 21.36
CA VAL A 383 42.74 -25.05 21.15
C VAL A 383 42.40 -23.87 20.23
N GLU A 384 42.89 -22.68 20.57
CA GLU A 384 42.71 -21.49 19.74
C GLU A 384 43.44 -21.66 18.40
N GLN A 385 42.70 -21.60 17.30
CA GLN A 385 43.27 -21.79 15.96
C GLN A 385 43.53 -20.47 15.26
N ASN A 386 42.49 -19.64 15.15
CA ASN A 386 42.52 -18.35 14.48
C ASN A 386 41.80 -17.32 15.32
N SER A 387 42.21 -16.05 15.24
CA SER A 387 41.44 -14.96 15.83
C SER A 387 41.31 -13.78 14.88
N ARG A 388 40.20 -13.05 14.99
CA ARG A 388 39.95 -11.82 14.25
C ARG A 388 39.35 -10.78 15.18
N ASP A 389 39.94 -9.58 15.15
CA ASP A 389 39.42 -8.43 15.87
C ASP A 389 38.49 -7.65 14.95
N ILE A 390 37.28 -7.36 15.43
CA ILE A 390 36.37 -6.41 14.81
C ILE A 390 36.52 -5.07 15.53
N ASP A 391 36.96 -4.08 14.76
CA ASP A 391 36.97 -2.70 15.22
C ASP A 391 35.60 -2.06 14.95
N LEU A 392 34.76 -2.01 15.98
CA LEU A 392 33.42 -1.42 15.89
C LEU A 392 33.48 0.10 15.60
N ALA A 393 34.57 0.78 15.97
CA ALA A 393 34.74 2.20 15.64
C ALA A 393 34.97 2.41 14.14
N ALA A 394 35.67 1.46 13.48
CA ALA A 394 35.85 1.49 12.03
C ALA A 394 34.54 1.26 11.25
N ILE A 395 33.58 0.54 11.84
CA ILE A 395 32.25 0.29 11.25
C ILE A 395 31.37 1.55 11.27
N LEU A 396 31.47 2.36 12.34
CA LEU A 396 30.63 3.54 12.52
C LEU A 396 31.00 4.68 11.57
N GLY A 397 32.29 4.86 11.28
CA GLY A 397 32.83 6.02 10.55
C GLY A 397 32.71 7.36 11.28
N VAL A 398 31.69 7.52 12.14
CA VAL A 398 31.34 8.74 12.87
C VAL A 398 30.96 8.36 14.32
N GLY A 399 31.73 8.85 15.30
CA GLY A 399 31.54 8.56 16.73
C GLY A 399 32.62 7.64 17.33
N GLN A 400 32.62 7.51 18.65
CA GLN A 400 33.50 6.62 19.40
C GLN A 400 32.70 5.58 20.17
N VAL A 401 33.12 4.32 20.08
CA VAL A 401 32.56 3.24 20.91
C VAL A 401 33.10 3.39 22.33
N THR A 402 32.20 3.56 23.29
CA THR A 402 32.56 3.83 24.70
C THR A 402 32.39 2.60 25.60
N ALA A 403 31.51 1.67 25.23
CA ALA A 403 31.39 0.40 25.91
C ALA A 403 30.85 -0.70 24.98
N ILE A 404 31.30 -1.93 25.21
CA ILE A 404 30.77 -3.13 24.59
C ILE A 404 30.54 -4.14 25.70
N ALA A 405 29.38 -4.78 25.73
CA ALA A 405 29.10 -5.91 26.60
C ALA A 405 28.44 -7.02 25.80
N VAL A 406 28.87 -8.26 26.02
CA VAL A 406 28.31 -9.43 25.36
C VAL A 406 27.98 -10.45 26.43
N GLN A 407 26.78 -11.02 26.40
CA GLN A 407 26.34 -12.02 27.37
C GLN A 407 25.49 -13.10 26.71
N SER A 408 25.64 -14.35 27.19
CA SER A 408 24.73 -15.44 26.82
C SER A 408 23.43 -15.31 27.63
N LEU A 409 22.30 -15.46 26.95
CA LEU A 409 20.97 -15.51 27.57
C LEU A 409 20.55 -16.95 27.93
N SER A 410 21.38 -17.96 27.63
CA SER A 410 21.06 -19.35 27.94
C SER A 410 21.38 -19.69 29.39
N THR A 411 20.51 -20.46 30.04
CA THR A 411 20.72 -20.95 31.42
C THR A 411 21.84 -21.99 31.55
N ARG A 412 22.37 -22.51 30.43
CA ARG A 412 23.39 -23.57 30.40
C ARG A 412 24.84 -23.07 30.40
N GLN A 413 25.08 -21.77 30.22
CA GLN A 413 26.43 -21.18 30.25
C GLN A 413 26.52 -20.11 31.34
N SER A 414 27.67 -20.04 32.03
CA SER A 414 27.98 -18.96 32.96
C SER A 414 27.94 -17.63 32.21
N ALA A 415 26.96 -16.77 32.51
CA ALA A 415 26.82 -15.45 31.91
C ALA A 415 27.98 -14.55 32.34
N SER A 416 29.01 -14.43 31.52
CA SER A 416 30.03 -13.39 31.64
C SER A 416 29.65 -12.21 30.73
N ASN A 417 29.81 -10.98 31.23
CA ASN A 417 29.56 -9.76 30.45
C ASN A 417 30.65 -9.44 29.41
N SER A 418 31.75 -10.21 29.42
CA SER A 418 32.91 -9.99 28.55
C SER A 418 33.20 -11.15 27.60
N GLU A 419 32.58 -12.32 27.78
CA GLU A 419 32.87 -13.52 26.98
C GLU A 419 31.64 -14.41 26.76
N VAL A 420 31.50 -14.91 25.53
CA VAL A 420 30.47 -15.89 25.14
C VAL A 420 31.11 -17.02 24.34
N PHE A 421 30.72 -18.26 24.65
CA PHE A 421 31.20 -19.46 23.98
C PHE A 421 30.11 -20.04 23.08
N ILE A 422 30.44 -20.30 21.83
CA ILE A 422 29.56 -20.89 20.82
C ILE A 422 30.12 -22.27 20.51
N GLN A 423 29.31 -23.31 20.70
CA GLN A 423 29.67 -24.68 20.37
C GLN A 423 29.47 -24.97 18.87
N ALA A 424 30.18 -25.98 18.37
CA ALA A 424 29.97 -26.47 17.02
C ALA A 424 28.50 -26.85 16.77
N GLY A 425 27.92 -26.29 15.71
CA GLY A 425 26.53 -26.50 15.33
C GLY A 425 25.52 -25.56 16.00
N GLN A 426 25.96 -24.67 16.91
CA GLN A 426 25.09 -23.63 17.46
C GLN A 426 24.91 -22.46 16.49
N VAL A 427 23.74 -21.85 16.56
CA VAL A 427 23.33 -20.69 15.76
C VAL A 427 23.00 -19.54 16.70
N ILE A 428 23.41 -18.32 16.36
CA ILE A 428 23.24 -17.16 17.24
C ILE A 428 21.85 -16.53 17.01
N ASP A 429 21.05 -16.44 18.07
CA ASP A 429 19.91 -15.52 18.15
C ASP A 429 20.40 -14.21 18.79
N LEU A 430 20.70 -13.21 17.96
CA LEU A 430 21.29 -11.95 18.41
C LEU A 430 20.22 -10.98 18.94
N ARG A 431 20.27 -10.71 20.25
CA ARG A 431 19.50 -9.63 20.89
C ARG A 431 20.37 -8.38 21.00
N LEU A 432 20.32 -7.55 19.96
CA LEU A 432 21.14 -6.34 19.89
C LEU A 432 20.48 -5.16 20.63
N ARG A 433 21.25 -4.47 21.48
CA ARG A 433 20.91 -3.14 22.00
C ARG A 433 22.03 -2.16 21.67
N VAL A 434 21.68 -1.05 21.02
CA VAL A 434 22.63 0.02 20.69
C VAL A 434 22.15 1.30 21.37
N ASP A 435 22.93 1.77 22.35
CA ASP A 435 22.67 3.01 23.06
C ASP A 435 23.59 4.09 22.49
N VAL A 436 23.02 5.09 21.81
CA VAL A 436 23.78 6.20 21.23
C VAL A 436 23.56 7.45 22.07
N GLN A 437 24.65 8.02 22.58
CA GLN A 437 24.67 9.30 23.30
C GLN A 437 25.31 10.38 22.43
N GLN A 438 24.85 11.61 22.59
CA GLN A 438 25.43 12.76 21.88
C GLN A 438 26.67 13.25 22.62
N PHE A 439 27.72 13.63 21.89
CA PHE A 439 28.87 14.29 22.48
C PHE A 439 28.45 15.67 23.02
N VAL A 440 28.45 15.82 24.34
CA VAL A 440 28.25 17.10 25.01
C VAL A 440 29.62 17.65 25.34
N SER A 441 30.09 18.67 24.62
CA SER A 441 31.25 19.43 25.09
C SER A 441 30.83 20.20 26.33
N SER A 442 31.35 19.83 27.50
CA SER A 442 31.32 20.72 28.65
C SER A 442 32.12 21.97 28.28
N VAL A 443 31.43 23.12 28.22
CA VAL A 443 32.04 24.45 28.10
C VAL A 443 32.77 24.78 29.39
#